data_AF-A0A1M6MLX8-F1
#
_entry.id   AF-A0A1M6MLX8-F1
#
_cell.length_a   1.000
_cell.length_b   1.000
_cell.length_c   1.000
_cell.angle_alpha   90.00
_cell.angle_beta   90.00
_cell.angle_gamma   90.00
#
_symmetry.space_group_name_H-M   'P 1'
#
loop_
_entity.id
_entity.type
_entity.pdbx_description
1 polymer ?
#
loop_
_entity_poly.entity_id
_entity_poly.type
_entity_poly.pdbx_seq_one_letter_code
_entity_poly.pdbx_strand_id
1 'polypeptide(L)'
;MTEITRNRTIRPSTRLEKSKSYKIDTKTVSRGDILVVNIDHETKPFRKTFKFNGSDVAHKDSINFRINDYGTSIDISWSGATPLGTATSKATIPSSAPKILAKKVVDKVASKPTTAHLKTSFDPISNADTTILILGTMPGDKSLELGEYYGHSRNRFWKIISTITNNGLPLTYADKKALLLKTKIGIWDVAHKANRKGSLDSAIEDEEPNDLKNFIARHKNLKIIGFNGTKSQALHDKYFDKKNGIKYIPLPSTSPANTGINFDNICNVWRQILTE
;
A
#
# COMPACT_ATOMS: atom_id res chain seq x y z
N MET A 1 17.59 33.45 25.64
CA MET A 1 16.76 32.60 24.77
C MET A 1 17.03 33.05 23.34
N THR A 2 17.76 32.25 22.58
CA THR A 2 18.20 32.63 21.23
C THR A 2 17.34 31.90 20.21
N GLU A 3 16.87 32.60 19.17
CA GLU A 3 16.14 31.95 18.08
C GLU A 3 17.12 31.39 17.05
N ILE A 4 17.06 30.08 16.82
CA ILE A 4 17.83 29.38 15.79
C ILE A 4 16.90 29.06 14.63
N THR A 5 17.16 29.65 13.46
CA THR A 5 16.28 29.50 12.29
C THR A 5 16.79 28.45 11.32
N ARG A 6 15.89 27.59 10.83
CA ARG A 6 16.13 26.61 9.76
C ARG A 6 15.10 26.77 8.66
N ASN A 7 15.54 26.90 7.42
CA ASN A 7 14.66 27.03 6.26
C ASN A 7 14.63 25.72 5.46
N ARG A 8 13.45 25.31 5.00
CA ARG A 8 13.27 24.15 4.13
C ARG A 8 12.30 24.44 2.99
N THR A 9 12.75 24.09 1.78
CA THR A 9 11.92 24.16 0.58
C THR A 9 11.44 22.79 0.16
N ILE A 10 10.12 22.69 0.02
CA ILE A 10 9.42 21.54 -0.52
C ILE A 10 9.62 21.58 -2.04
N ARG A 11 10.50 20.71 -2.52
CA ARG A 11 10.76 20.54 -3.94
C ARG A 11 9.98 19.35 -4.50
N PRO A 12 9.03 19.56 -5.43
CA PRO A 12 8.39 18.46 -6.15
C PRO A 12 9.45 17.61 -6.84
N SER A 13 9.43 16.30 -6.64
CA SER A 13 10.29 15.41 -7.43
C SER A 13 9.56 15.00 -8.71
N THR A 14 10.31 14.82 -9.80
CA THR A 14 9.86 14.07 -10.99
C THR A 14 9.59 12.58 -10.68
N ARG A 15 9.94 12.09 -9.48
CA ARG A 15 9.50 10.82 -8.89
C ARG A 15 8.30 11.07 -7.97
N LEU A 16 7.20 10.36 -8.20
CA LEU A 16 5.99 10.36 -7.38
C LEU A 16 6.22 9.64 -6.02
N GLU A 17 7.14 10.12 -5.20
CA GLU A 17 7.26 9.68 -3.80
C GLU A 17 6.27 10.47 -2.93
N LYS A 18 5.18 9.81 -2.51
CA LYS A 18 4.30 10.32 -1.44
C LYS A 18 5.03 10.18 -0.10
N SER A 19 5.14 11.29 0.64
CA SER A 19 5.94 11.50 1.86
C SER A 19 7.46 11.55 1.63
N LYS A 20 7.98 12.72 1.24
CA LYS A 20 9.37 13.07 1.52
C LYS A 20 9.49 13.42 3.00
N SER A 21 10.36 12.70 3.72
CA SER A 21 10.74 13.04 5.08
C SER A 21 11.86 14.07 5.01
N TYR A 22 11.58 15.28 5.49
CA TYR A 22 12.55 16.37 5.54
C TYR A 22 13.19 16.40 6.91
N LYS A 23 14.52 16.21 6.92
CA LYS A 23 15.32 16.29 8.14
C LYS A 23 15.62 17.75 8.49
N ILE A 24 15.38 18.11 9.75
CA ILE A 24 15.82 19.36 10.36
C ILE A 24 16.93 19.01 11.34
N ASP A 25 18.10 19.62 11.15
CA ASP A 25 19.22 19.47 12.05
C ASP A 25 19.00 20.27 13.33
N THR A 26 19.20 19.60 14.46
CA THR A 26 19.01 20.15 15.81
C THR A 26 20.30 20.13 16.64
N LYS A 27 21.43 19.68 16.08
CA LYS A 27 22.70 19.53 16.82
C LYS A 27 23.24 20.81 17.46
N THR A 28 22.92 21.96 16.88
CA THR A 28 23.36 23.27 17.38
C THR A 28 22.34 23.95 18.28
N VAL A 29 21.21 23.29 18.59
CA VAL A 29 20.13 23.87 19.39
C VAL A 29 20.35 23.50 20.85
N SER A 30 20.47 24.50 21.72
CA SER A 30 20.61 24.30 23.16
C SER A 30 19.25 24.27 23.85
N ARG A 31 19.18 23.75 25.08
CA ARG A 31 17.92 23.64 25.84
C ARG A 31 17.22 24.98 26.10
N GLY A 32 17.95 26.10 26.10
CA GLY A 32 17.41 27.45 26.31
C GLY A 32 17.05 28.22 25.03
N ASP A 33 17.16 27.59 23.86
CA ASP A 33 16.91 28.19 22.56
C ASP A 33 15.48 27.93 22.07
N ILE A 34 15.04 28.67 21.05
CA ILE A 34 13.84 28.35 20.28
C ILE A 34 14.29 27.99 18.86
N LEU A 35 13.93 26.80 18.40
CA LEU A 35 14.12 26.43 17.00
C LEU A 35 12.94 26.93 16.19
N VAL A 36 13.20 27.81 15.22
CA VAL A 36 12.22 28.30 14.25
C VAL A 36 12.46 27.59 12.92
N VAL A 37 11.45 26.90 12.39
CA VAL A 37 11.51 26.23 11.10
C VAL A 37 10.56 26.88 10.11
N ASN A 38 11.10 27.51 9.07
CA ASN A 38 10.32 28.05 7.96
C ASN A 38 10.27 27.05 6.82
N ILE A 39 9.07 26.79 6.32
CA ILE A 39 8.82 25.85 5.24
C ILE A 39 8.11 26.57 4.10
N ASP A 40 8.68 26.51 2.91
CA ASP A 40 8.10 27.03 1.67
C ASP A 40 7.99 25.94 0.60
N HIS A 41 7.22 26.18 -0.46
CA HIS A 41 7.06 25.24 -1.57
C HIS A 41 7.57 25.84 -2.88
N GLU A 42 8.34 25.06 -3.64
CA GLU A 42 9.04 25.53 -4.84
C GLU A 42 8.09 25.95 -5.97
N THR A 43 6.97 25.24 -6.15
CA THR A 43 6.03 25.46 -7.27
C THR A 43 4.62 25.85 -6.86
N LYS A 44 4.33 25.98 -5.55
CA LYS A 44 2.98 26.29 -5.04
C LYS A 44 3.07 27.47 -4.08
N PRO A 45 2.03 28.32 -3.98
CA PRO A 45 2.00 29.44 -3.05
C PRO A 45 1.75 28.95 -1.62
N PHE A 46 2.74 28.27 -1.04
CA PHE A 46 2.68 27.71 0.32
C PHE A 46 3.87 28.18 1.14
N ARG A 47 3.59 28.73 2.33
CA ARG A 47 4.58 29.08 3.34
C ARG A 47 4.00 28.89 4.74
N LYS A 48 4.71 28.18 5.62
CA LYS A 48 4.36 28.02 7.04
C LYS A 48 5.61 28.10 7.92
N THR A 49 5.46 28.62 9.12
CA THR A 49 6.52 28.71 10.14
C THR A 49 6.11 27.95 11.38
N PHE A 50 7.04 27.18 11.94
CA PHE A 50 6.84 26.37 13.15
C PHE A 50 7.91 26.71 14.18
N LYS A 51 7.54 26.79 15.46
CA LYS A 51 8.50 27.03 16.56
C LYS A 51 8.56 25.80 17.47
N PHE A 52 9.73 25.48 17.99
CA PHE A 52 9.95 24.37 18.92
C PHE A 52 10.75 24.85 20.12
N ASN A 53 10.43 24.32 21.30
CA ASN A 53 11.23 24.58 22.49
C ASN A 53 12.55 23.80 22.39
N GLY A 54 13.67 24.47 22.66
CA GLY A 54 15.00 23.86 22.68
C GLY A 54 15.07 22.66 23.61
N SER A 55 14.32 22.65 24.73
CA SER A 55 14.21 21.49 25.63
C SER A 55 13.80 20.20 24.92
N ASP A 56 12.93 20.30 23.91
CA ASP A 56 12.29 19.15 23.26
C ASP A 56 13.14 18.56 22.13
N VAL A 57 14.14 19.33 21.66
CA VAL A 57 14.94 19.02 20.48
C VAL A 57 16.45 18.93 20.74
N ALA A 58 16.98 19.60 21.78
CA ALA A 58 18.42 19.70 22.03
C ALA A 58 19.10 18.35 22.34
N HIS A 59 18.33 17.34 22.75
CA HIS A 59 18.82 15.99 23.00
C HIS A 59 18.76 15.08 21.77
N LYS A 60 18.45 15.64 20.59
CA LYS A 60 18.30 14.91 19.33
C LYS A 60 19.25 15.48 18.30
N ASP A 61 19.73 14.62 17.41
CA ASP A 61 20.50 15.05 16.24
C ASP A 61 19.62 15.65 15.14
N SER A 62 18.33 15.31 15.14
CA SER A 62 17.37 15.88 14.19
C SER A 62 15.92 15.64 14.57
N ILE A 63 15.04 16.46 14.01
CA ILE A 63 13.61 16.20 13.90
C ILE A 63 13.23 16.10 12.43
N ASN A 64 12.10 15.46 12.12
CA ASN A 64 11.68 15.27 10.74
C ASN A 64 10.24 15.69 10.55
N PHE A 65 9.92 16.22 9.37
CA PHE A 65 8.53 16.40 8.97
C PHE A 65 8.24 15.69 7.65
N ARG A 66 7.01 15.22 7.53
CA ARG A 66 6.46 14.68 6.29
C ARG A 66 5.40 15.61 5.76
N ILE A 67 5.21 15.54 4.46
CA ILE A 67 4.28 16.38 3.73
C ILE A 67 3.27 15.48 3.06
N ASN A 68 2.00 15.77 3.30
CA ASN A 68 0.89 15.24 2.54
C ASN A 68 0.36 16.40 1.69
N ASP A 69 0.59 16.32 0.39
CA ASP A 69 0.09 17.28 -0.59
C ASP A 69 -1.18 16.69 -1.22
N TYR A 70 -2.32 17.32 -0.95
CA TYR A 70 -3.64 16.93 -1.47
C TYR A 70 -4.03 17.71 -2.72
N GLY A 71 -3.09 18.42 -3.35
CA GLY A 71 -3.35 19.27 -4.50
C GLY A 71 -3.76 20.68 -4.09
N THR A 72 -4.88 20.81 -3.37
CA THR A 72 -5.48 22.09 -2.91
C THR A 72 -5.01 22.52 -1.52
N SER A 73 -4.44 21.60 -0.74
CA SER A 73 -3.93 21.85 0.60
C SER A 73 -2.69 21.00 0.87
N ILE A 74 -1.82 21.52 1.73
CA ILE A 74 -0.57 20.87 2.13
C ILE A 74 -0.56 20.75 3.65
N ASP A 75 -0.52 19.51 4.12
CA ASP A 75 -0.39 19.18 5.54
C ASP A 75 1.03 18.75 5.89
N ILE A 76 1.49 19.21 7.04
CA ILE A 76 2.81 18.91 7.58
C ILE A 76 2.64 18.13 8.87
N SER A 77 3.20 16.92 8.91
CA SER A 77 3.21 16.06 10.09
C SER A 77 4.64 15.96 10.64
N TRP A 78 4.81 16.34 11.90
CA TRP A 78 6.11 16.32 12.57
C TRP A 78 6.37 14.99 13.26
N SER A 79 7.64 14.61 13.34
CA SER A 79 8.15 13.46 14.08
C SER A 79 9.45 13.84 14.77
N GLY A 80 9.58 13.44 16.03
CA GLY A 80 10.72 13.82 16.86
C GLY A 80 10.48 15.07 17.71
N ALA A 81 9.56 15.97 17.38
CA ALA A 81 9.10 17.02 18.30
C ALA A 81 7.76 17.60 17.83
N THR A 82 7.04 18.25 18.73
CA THR A 82 5.77 18.92 18.44
C THR A 82 5.96 20.43 18.45
N PRO A 83 5.50 21.16 17.43
CA PRO A 83 5.65 22.61 17.41
C PRO A 83 4.73 23.30 18.40
N LEU A 84 5.24 24.36 19.00
CA LEU A 84 4.54 25.26 19.91
C LEU A 84 3.30 25.85 19.20
N GLY A 85 2.15 25.83 19.89
CA GLY A 85 0.88 26.35 19.37
C GLY A 85 0.10 25.40 18.45
N THR A 86 0.57 24.17 18.21
CA THR A 86 -0.26 23.14 17.56
C THR A 86 -1.09 22.39 18.60
N ALA A 87 -2.35 22.81 18.79
CA ALA A 87 -3.30 22.08 19.60
C ALA A 87 -3.68 20.77 18.90
N THR A 88 -3.00 19.68 19.23
CA THR A 88 -3.55 18.34 19.02
C THR A 88 -4.37 17.99 20.26
N SER A 89 -5.70 17.91 20.09
CA SER A 89 -6.61 17.35 21.08
C SER A 89 -6.27 15.87 21.30
N LYS A 90 -5.41 15.60 22.28
CA LYS A 90 -5.39 14.33 23.01
C LYS A 90 -5.43 14.67 24.50
N ALA A 91 -6.65 14.76 25.01
CA ALA A 91 -6.89 14.75 26.45
C ALA A 91 -6.56 13.35 26.98
N THR A 92 -5.55 13.33 27.85
CA THR A 92 -5.14 12.21 28.70
C THR A 92 -6.27 11.85 29.67
N ILE A 93 -6.67 10.57 29.72
CA ILE A 93 -7.41 10.04 30.88
C ILE A 93 -6.35 9.52 31.88
N PRO A 94 -6.30 10.02 33.13
CA PRO A 94 -5.41 9.51 34.15
C PRO A 94 -5.84 8.12 34.64
N SER A 95 -4.85 7.25 34.84
CA SER A 95 -5.00 5.95 35.48
C SER A 95 -5.27 6.12 36.99
N SER A 96 -6.50 5.89 37.42
CA SER A 96 -6.80 5.48 38.80
C SER A 96 -8.10 4.69 38.86
N ALA A 97 -8.02 3.39 39.11
CA ALA A 97 -9.16 2.60 39.59
C ALA A 97 -8.70 1.66 40.72
N PRO A 98 -9.43 1.59 41.85
CA PRO A 98 -9.20 0.61 42.90
C PRO A 98 -9.83 -0.74 42.55
N LYS A 99 -9.22 -1.81 43.09
CA LYS A 99 -9.66 -3.22 43.01
C LYS A 99 -11.04 -3.43 43.63
N ILE A 100 -11.94 -4.13 42.91
CA ILE A 100 -12.98 -4.98 43.52
C ILE A 100 -13.12 -6.27 42.68
N LEU A 101 -13.08 -7.41 43.37
CA LEU A 101 -13.34 -8.76 42.86
C LEU A 101 -14.85 -9.03 42.69
N ALA A 102 -15.26 -9.65 41.59
CA ALA A 102 -16.39 -10.61 41.57
C ALA A 102 -16.37 -11.49 40.30
N LYS A 103 -16.93 -12.70 40.44
CA LYS A 103 -16.74 -13.93 39.64
C LYS A 103 -17.54 -14.01 38.32
N LYS A 104 -16.98 -14.83 37.41
CA LYS A 104 -17.55 -15.63 36.29
C LYS A 104 -19.08 -15.72 36.19
N VAL A 105 -19.62 -15.51 34.97
CA VAL A 105 -20.51 -16.45 34.24
C VAL A 105 -20.26 -16.31 32.72
N VAL A 106 -20.31 -17.45 32.04
CA VAL A 106 -20.11 -17.71 30.60
C VAL A 106 -21.28 -17.19 29.79
N ASP A 107 -21.03 -16.51 28.66
CA ASP A 107 -21.85 -16.67 27.46
C ASP A 107 -21.07 -16.36 26.18
N LYS A 108 -21.21 -17.28 25.23
CA LYS A 108 -20.52 -17.38 23.95
C LYS A 108 -21.25 -16.48 22.94
N VAL A 109 -20.88 -15.21 22.87
CA VAL A 109 -21.40 -14.28 21.84
C VAL A 109 -20.33 -14.10 20.78
N ALA A 110 -20.70 -14.39 19.53
CA ALA A 110 -19.91 -14.18 18.32
C ALA A 110 -19.26 -12.80 18.34
N SER A 111 -17.93 -12.75 18.34
CA SER A 111 -17.17 -11.52 18.27
C SER A 111 -17.39 -10.86 16.92
N LYS A 112 -18.04 -9.69 16.92
CA LYS A 112 -18.05 -8.78 15.76
C LYS A 112 -16.61 -8.57 15.25
N PRO A 113 -16.35 -8.66 13.93
CA PRO A 113 -15.03 -8.40 13.41
C PRO A 113 -14.69 -6.92 13.62
N THR A 114 -13.49 -6.67 14.13
CA THR A 114 -12.99 -5.32 14.41
C THR A 114 -12.70 -4.64 13.07
N THR A 115 -13.52 -3.64 12.70
CA THR A 115 -13.54 -2.95 11.40
C THR A 115 -12.29 -2.10 11.09
N ALA A 116 -11.27 -2.11 11.95
CA ALA A 116 -10.15 -1.16 11.89
C ALA A 116 -9.20 -1.37 10.69
N HIS A 117 -9.25 -2.53 10.04
CA HIS A 117 -8.35 -2.90 8.94
C HIS A 117 -9.08 -3.50 7.72
N LEU A 118 -10.37 -3.19 7.56
CA LEU A 118 -11.14 -3.64 6.41
C LEU A 118 -10.58 -3.01 5.13
N LYS A 119 -10.26 -3.85 4.15
CA LYS A 119 -9.81 -3.44 2.83
C LYS A 119 -10.77 -3.99 1.79
N THR A 120 -10.86 -3.28 0.66
CA THR A 120 -11.64 -3.69 -0.50
C THR A 120 -10.73 -3.72 -1.72
N SER A 121 -10.87 -4.73 -2.55
CA SER A 121 -10.16 -4.88 -3.81
C SER A 121 -10.73 -3.95 -4.88
N PHE A 122 -10.07 -3.89 -6.03
CA PHE A 122 -10.53 -3.12 -7.17
C PHE A 122 -11.40 -3.96 -8.11
N ASP A 123 -12.03 -3.28 -9.07
CA ASP A 123 -12.65 -3.93 -10.23
C ASP A 123 -11.59 -4.63 -11.10
N PRO A 124 -11.96 -5.70 -11.82
CA PRO A 124 -11.04 -6.37 -12.72
C PRO A 124 -10.60 -5.44 -13.86
N ILE A 125 -9.34 -5.54 -14.28
CA ILE A 125 -8.90 -4.99 -15.57
C ILE A 125 -8.96 -6.13 -16.57
N SER A 126 -9.95 -6.08 -17.45
CA SER A 126 -10.14 -7.04 -18.55
C SER A 126 -11.00 -6.43 -19.66
N ASN A 127 -11.11 -7.15 -20.77
CA ASN A 127 -12.06 -6.89 -21.86
C ASN A 127 -12.58 -8.23 -22.43
N ALA A 128 -13.49 -8.16 -23.41
CA ALA A 128 -14.06 -9.36 -24.04
C ALA A 128 -13.02 -10.30 -24.69
N ASP A 129 -11.86 -9.75 -25.08
CA ASP A 129 -10.77 -10.49 -25.72
C ASP A 129 -9.80 -11.14 -24.72
N THR A 130 -10.04 -10.99 -23.42
CA THR A 130 -9.17 -11.54 -22.37
C THR A 130 -9.16 -13.07 -22.42
N THR A 131 -7.96 -13.65 -22.62
CA THR A 131 -7.75 -15.11 -22.68
C THR A 131 -7.00 -15.66 -21.46
N ILE A 132 -6.30 -14.79 -20.74
CA ILE A 132 -5.52 -15.13 -19.53
C ILE A 132 -6.00 -14.23 -18.40
N LEU A 133 -6.34 -14.78 -17.24
CA LEU A 133 -6.64 -14.01 -16.03
C LEU A 133 -5.58 -14.29 -14.97
N ILE A 134 -4.92 -13.25 -14.47
CA ILE A 134 -4.01 -13.36 -13.32
C ILE A 134 -4.74 -12.93 -12.05
N LEU A 135 -4.78 -13.84 -11.07
CA LEU A 135 -5.40 -13.64 -9.77
C LEU A 135 -4.33 -13.41 -8.70
N GLY A 136 -4.34 -12.20 -8.13
CA GLY A 136 -3.68 -11.92 -6.86
C GLY A 136 -4.54 -12.34 -5.66
N THR A 137 -3.98 -12.24 -4.46
CA THR A 137 -4.73 -12.50 -3.23
C THR A 137 -5.66 -11.34 -2.91
N MET A 138 -5.07 -10.15 -2.75
CA MET A 138 -5.71 -8.88 -2.44
C MET A 138 -4.69 -7.75 -2.63
N PRO A 139 -5.10 -6.53 -3.03
CA PRO A 139 -4.18 -5.42 -3.17
C PRO A 139 -3.47 -5.10 -1.85
N GLY A 140 -2.15 -4.84 -1.91
CA GLY A 140 -1.40 -4.33 -0.78
C GLY A 140 -1.73 -2.86 -0.48
N ASP A 141 -1.30 -2.35 0.68
CA ASP A 141 -1.56 -0.97 1.13
C ASP A 141 -1.15 0.05 0.07
N LYS A 142 0.03 -0.15 -0.55
CA LYS A 142 0.51 0.78 -1.56
C LYS A 142 -0.30 0.74 -2.85
N SER A 143 -0.82 -0.44 -3.22
CA SER A 143 -1.72 -0.57 -4.35
C SER A 143 -3.01 0.20 -4.08
N LEU A 144 -3.62 0.02 -2.91
CA LEU A 144 -4.83 0.72 -2.47
C LEU A 144 -4.64 2.24 -2.41
N GLU A 145 -3.53 2.71 -1.85
CA GLU A 145 -3.19 4.15 -1.75
C GLU A 145 -3.04 4.82 -3.13
N LEU A 146 -2.60 4.06 -4.13
CA LEU A 146 -2.42 4.55 -5.50
C LEU A 146 -3.65 4.32 -6.38
N GLY A 147 -4.59 3.48 -5.97
CA GLY A 147 -5.67 3.00 -6.86
C GLY A 147 -5.14 2.18 -8.03
N GLU A 148 -4.00 1.51 -7.85
CA GLU A 148 -3.33 0.74 -8.89
C GLU A 148 -3.04 -0.69 -8.45
N TYR A 149 -3.42 -1.66 -9.27
CA TYR A 149 -2.90 -3.02 -9.10
C TYR A 149 -1.36 -3.04 -9.14
N TYR A 150 -0.78 -3.82 -8.22
CA TYR A 150 0.67 -3.98 -8.10
C TYR A 150 1.42 -2.63 -8.02
N GLY A 151 0.85 -1.63 -7.35
CA GLY A 151 1.38 -0.25 -7.30
C GLY A 151 2.67 -0.08 -6.49
N HIS A 152 3.07 -1.07 -5.69
CA HIS A 152 4.34 -0.99 -4.96
C HIS A 152 5.54 -1.04 -5.92
N SER A 153 6.47 -0.08 -5.85
CA SER A 153 7.60 0.07 -6.79
C SER A 153 8.52 -1.16 -6.92
N ARG A 154 8.72 -1.88 -5.81
CA ARG A 154 9.46 -3.16 -5.80
C ARG A 154 8.66 -4.39 -6.24
N ASN A 155 7.36 -4.24 -6.55
CA ASN A 155 6.58 -5.34 -7.11
C ASN A 155 7.03 -5.58 -8.55
N ARG A 156 7.32 -6.83 -8.88
CA ARG A 156 7.92 -7.21 -10.15
C ARG A 156 6.88 -7.46 -11.26
N PHE A 157 5.59 -7.41 -10.96
CA PHE A 157 4.51 -7.81 -11.89
C PHE A 157 4.63 -7.14 -13.26
N TRP A 158 4.67 -5.81 -13.30
CA TRP A 158 4.72 -5.06 -14.57
C TRP A 158 5.98 -5.36 -15.37
N LYS A 159 7.12 -5.52 -14.68
CA LYS A 159 8.40 -5.91 -15.31
C LYS A 159 8.35 -7.32 -15.86
N ILE A 160 7.73 -8.25 -15.15
CA ILE A 160 7.55 -9.64 -15.60
C ILE A 160 6.66 -9.67 -16.85
N ILE A 161 5.47 -9.04 -16.79
CA ILE A 161 4.54 -9.00 -17.93
C ILE A 161 5.20 -8.36 -19.17
N SER A 162 5.89 -7.23 -19.01
CA SER A 162 6.59 -6.59 -20.13
C SER A 162 7.66 -7.53 -20.72
N THR A 163 8.44 -8.20 -19.87
CA THR A 163 9.50 -9.12 -20.33
C THR A 163 8.95 -10.36 -21.02
N ILE A 164 7.96 -11.04 -20.46
CA ILE A 164 7.44 -12.29 -21.05
C ILE A 164 6.65 -12.03 -22.34
N THR A 165 6.04 -10.86 -22.47
CA THR A 165 5.28 -10.47 -23.67
C THR A 165 6.12 -9.70 -24.70
N ASN A 166 7.41 -9.51 -24.44
CA ASN A 166 8.34 -8.76 -25.29
C ASN A 166 7.88 -7.32 -25.60
N ASN A 167 7.38 -6.61 -24.59
CA ASN A 167 6.99 -5.20 -24.67
C ASN A 167 7.90 -4.32 -23.79
N GLY A 168 7.94 -3.02 -24.09
CA GLY A 168 8.58 -2.04 -23.22
C GLY A 168 7.92 -1.95 -21.85
N LEU A 169 8.68 -1.59 -20.82
CA LEU A 169 8.14 -1.38 -19.47
C LEU A 169 7.18 -0.17 -19.47
N PRO A 170 5.90 -0.35 -19.10
CA PRO A 170 4.95 0.77 -19.09
C PRO A 170 5.29 1.78 -17.99
N LEU A 171 5.18 3.07 -18.31
CA LEU A 171 5.56 4.16 -17.40
C LEU A 171 4.37 4.68 -16.59
N THR A 172 3.19 4.76 -17.20
CA THR A 172 1.96 5.23 -16.54
C THR A 172 0.98 4.08 -16.27
N TYR A 173 -0.02 4.31 -15.41
CA TYR A 173 -1.08 3.33 -15.19
C TYR A 173 -1.98 3.11 -16.40
N ALA A 174 -2.16 4.14 -17.23
CA ALA A 174 -2.82 3.99 -18.51
C ALA A 174 -2.05 3.02 -19.42
N ASP A 175 -0.72 3.16 -19.51
CA ASP A 175 0.13 2.27 -20.30
C ASP A 175 0.11 0.83 -19.77
N LYS A 176 0.11 0.67 -18.44
CA LYS A 176 -0.01 -0.63 -17.77
C LYS A 176 -1.31 -1.34 -18.16
N LYS A 177 -2.45 -0.62 -18.14
CA LYS A 177 -3.74 -1.15 -18.60
C LYS A 177 -3.71 -1.46 -20.09
N ALA A 178 -3.17 -0.57 -20.91
CA ALA A 178 -3.08 -0.77 -22.35
C ALA A 178 -2.24 -2.02 -22.70
N LEU A 179 -1.12 -2.24 -22.00
CA LEU A 179 -0.29 -3.44 -22.16
C LEU A 179 -1.08 -4.72 -21.87
N LEU A 180 -1.84 -4.75 -20.77
CA LEU A 180 -2.67 -5.88 -20.41
C LEU A 180 -3.71 -6.20 -21.49
N LEU A 181 -4.46 -5.19 -21.94
CA LEU A 181 -5.48 -5.37 -22.97
C LEU A 181 -4.87 -5.81 -24.31
N LYS A 182 -3.76 -5.19 -24.73
CA LYS A 182 -3.00 -5.57 -25.94
C LYS A 182 -2.54 -7.03 -25.91
N THR A 183 -2.16 -7.51 -24.73
CA THR A 183 -1.65 -8.88 -24.54
C THR A 183 -2.74 -9.88 -24.15
N LYS A 184 -4.01 -9.46 -24.10
CA LYS A 184 -5.18 -10.27 -23.70
C LYS A 184 -5.06 -10.85 -22.29
N ILE A 185 -4.29 -10.19 -21.43
CA ILE A 185 -4.09 -10.55 -20.03
C ILE A 185 -5.00 -9.66 -19.19
N GLY A 186 -5.93 -10.27 -18.47
CA GLY A 186 -6.70 -9.62 -17.42
C GLY A 186 -6.06 -9.81 -16.06
N ILE A 187 -6.34 -8.88 -15.14
CA ILE A 187 -5.93 -9.00 -13.74
C ILE A 187 -7.09 -8.72 -12.79
N TRP A 188 -7.12 -9.48 -11.70
CA TRP A 188 -8.01 -9.25 -10.57
C TRP A 188 -7.41 -9.86 -9.29
N ASP A 189 -8.17 -9.87 -8.21
CA ASP A 189 -7.83 -10.55 -6.96
C ASP A 189 -8.94 -11.51 -6.55
N VAL A 190 -8.58 -12.55 -5.79
CA VAL A 190 -9.58 -13.51 -5.28
C VAL A 190 -10.41 -12.89 -4.15
N ALA A 191 -9.79 -12.18 -3.21
CA ALA A 191 -10.52 -11.51 -2.14
C ALA A 191 -11.08 -10.17 -2.63
N HIS A 192 -12.40 -10.01 -2.54
CA HIS A 192 -13.11 -8.74 -2.71
C HIS A 192 -12.91 -7.86 -1.49
N LYS A 193 -13.11 -8.41 -0.29
CA LYS A 193 -12.96 -7.71 0.99
C LYS A 193 -12.26 -8.61 1.98
N ALA A 194 -11.50 -8.03 2.89
CA ALA A 194 -10.91 -8.74 4.01
C ALA A 194 -10.42 -7.77 5.08
N ASN A 195 -10.32 -8.26 6.31
CA ASN A 195 -9.53 -7.59 7.36
C ASN A 195 -8.06 -7.94 7.14
N ARG A 196 -7.22 -6.92 6.93
CA ARG A 196 -5.79 -7.16 6.74
C ARG A 196 -4.94 -6.04 7.30
N LYS A 197 -4.22 -6.34 8.38
CA LYS A 197 -3.20 -5.44 8.93
C LYS A 197 -1.95 -5.47 8.04
N GLY A 198 -1.59 -4.31 7.48
CA GLY A 198 -0.44 -4.20 6.58
C GLY A 198 -0.64 -4.95 5.26
N SER A 199 0.46 -5.26 4.57
CA SER A 199 0.45 -5.81 3.21
C SER A 199 0.92 -7.27 3.13
N LEU A 200 0.91 -8.01 4.24
CA LEU A 200 1.28 -9.44 4.23
C LEU A 200 0.04 -10.31 4.03
N ASP A 201 0.16 -11.31 3.16
CA ASP A 201 -0.93 -12.24 2.82
C ASP A 201 -1.31 -13.15 4.01
N SER A 202 -0.36 -13.37 4.93
CA SER A 202 -0.58 -14.10 6.19
C SER A 202 -1.46 -13.37 7.19
N ALA A 203 -1.67 -12.05 7.02
CA ALA A 203 -2.47 -11.23 7.91
C ALA A 203 -3.91 -11.02 7.39
N ILE A 204 -4.33 -11.79 6.39
CA ILE A 204 -5.67 -11.73 5.80
C ILE A 204 -6.61 -12.63 6.61
N GLU A 205 -7.67 -12.02 7.13
CA GLU A 205 -8.74 -12.64 7.92
C GLU A 205 -10.09 -12.14 7.42
N ASP A 206 -11.16 -12.89 7.71
CA ASP A 206 -12.55 -12.57 7.35
C ASP A 206 -12.74 -12.21 5.87
N GLU A 207 -12.13 -12.98 4.96
CA GLU A 207 -12.15 -12.66 3.53
C GLU A 207 -13.46 -13.05 2.83
N GLU A 208 -14.01 -12.12 2.06
CA GLU A 208 -15.11 -12.33 1.12
C GLU A 208 -14.55 -12.40 -0.31
N PRO A 209 -14.89 -13.41 -1.12
CA PRO A 209 -14.34 -13.53 -2.47
C PRO A 209 -15.03 -12.61 -3.48
N ASN A 210 -14.30 -12.24 -4.52
CA ASN A 210 -14.84 -11.60 -5.73
C ASN A 210 -15.69 -12.59 -6.54
N ASP A 211 -16.63 -12.09 -7.34
CA ASP A 211 -17.50 -12.94 -8.16
C ASP A 211 -16.79 -13.46 -9.43
N LEU A 212 -15.86 -14.39 -9.22
CA LEU A 212 -15.13 -15.05 -10.30
C LEU A 212 -16.05 -15.90 -11.18
N LYS A 213 -17.15 -16.43 -10.63
CA LYS A 213 -18.10 -17.25 -11.39
C LYS A 213 -18.74 -16.44 -12.51
N ASN A 214 -19.28 -15.25 -12.19
CA ASN A 214 -19.86 -14.37 -13.20
C ASN A 214 -18.80 -13.73 -14.10
N PHE A 215 -17.59 -13.50 -13.60
CA PHE A 215 -16.48 -13.07 -14.45
C PHE A 215 -16.16 -14.10 -15.53
N ILE A 216 -15.91 -15.36 -15.14
CA ILE A 216 -15.59 -16.45 -16.06
C ILE A 216 -16.74 -16.68 -17.05
N ALA A 217 -17.99 -16.62 -16.59
CA ALA A 217 -19.16 -16.80 -17.45
C ALA A 217 -19.26 -15.74 -18.56
N ARG A 218 -18.80 -14.50 -18.31
CA ARG A 218 -18.79 -13.39 -19.29
C ARG A 218 -17.59 -13.43 -20.23
N HIS A 219 -16.48 -14.04 -19.84
CA HIS A 219 -15.25 -14.11 -20.64
C HIS A 219 -15.14 -15.47 -21.34
N LYS A 220 -15.85 -15.64 -22.45
CA LYS A 220 -15.91 -16.92 -23.19
C LYS A 220 -14.57 -17.37 -23.78
N ASN A 221 -13.67 -16.43 -24.01
CA ASN A 221 -12.33 -16.69 -24.55
C ASN A 221 -11.29 -17.01 -23.48
N LEU A 222 -11.67 -17.01 -22.19
CA LEU A 222 -10.76 -17.29 -21.09
C LEU A 222 -10.30 -18.74 -21.11
N LYS A 223 -8.99 -18.96 -21.28
CA LYS A 223 -8.35 -20.27 -21.34
C LYS A 223 -7.45 -20.55 -20.13
N ILE A 224 -6.89 -19.51 -19.52
CA ILE A 224 -5.86 -19.66 -18.48
C ILE A 224 -6.20 -18.80 -17.27
N ILE A 225 -6.10 -19.38 -16.07
CA ILE A 225 -6.11 -18.66 -14.79
C ILE A 225 -4.75 -18.88 -14.11
N GLY A 226 -3.99 -17.81 -13.94
CA GLY A 226 -2.70 -17.81 -13.24
C GLY A 226 -2.84 -17.29 -11.81
N PHE A 227 -2.35 -18.05 -10.82
CA PHE A 227 -2.38 -17.65 -9.41
C PHE A 227 -1.06 -16.99 -9.00
N ASN A 228 -1.07 -15.67 -8.77
CA ASN A 228 0.11 -14.93 -8.33
C ASN A 228 0.37 -15.16 -6.83
N GLY A 229 1.06 -16.25 -6.50
CA GLY A 229 1.37 -16.69 -5.15
C GLY A 229 0.49 -17.85 -4.66
N THR A 230 0.97 -18.57 -3.64
CA THR A 230 0.27 -19.74 -3.08
C THR A 230 -1.04 -19.37 -2.38
N LYS A 231 -1.10 -18.18 -1.77
CA LYS A 231 -2.29 -17.73 -1.05
C LYS A 231 -3.46 -17.43 -1.99
N SER A 232 -3.22 -16.87 -3.18
CA SER A 232 -4.29 -16.64 -4.15
C SER A 232 -4.88 -17.95 -4.68
N GLN A 233 -4.03 -18.95 -4.93
CA GLN A 233 -4.50 -20.31 -5.25
C GLN A 233 -5.32 -20.90 -4.10
N ALA A 234 -4.82 -20.84 -2.86
CA ALA A 234 -5.53 -21.39 -1.71
C ALA A 234 -6.89 -20.73 -1.46
N LEU A 235 -7.00 -19.40 -1.65
CA LEU A 235 -8.29 -18.71 -1.58
C LEU A 235 -9.22 -19.14 -2.71
N HIS A 236 -8.70 -19.28 -3.94
CA HIS A 236 -9.53 -19.75 -5.05
C HIS A 236 -10.08 -21.14 -4.75
N ASP A 237 -9.22 -22.08 -4.38
CA ASP A 237 -9.60 -23.47 -4.09
C ASP A 237 -10.54 -23.58 -2.87
N LYS A 238 -10.55 -22.58 -1.97
CA LYS A 238 -11.52 -22.48 -0.85
C LYS A 238 -12.93 -22.09 -1.31
N TYR A 239 -13.06 -21.24 -2.33
CA TYR A 239 -14.33 -20.60 -2.69
C TYR A 239 -14.90 -21.03 -4.06
N PHE A 240 -14.08 -21.63 -4.93
CA PHE A 240 -14.43 -21.90 -6.31
C PHE A 240 -13.93 -23.26 -6.78
N ASP A 241 -14.80 -23.98 -7.50
CA ASP A 241 -14.40 -25.16 -8.25
C ASP A 241 -13.70 -24.78 -9.56
N LYS A 242 -12.71 -25.58 -9.94
CA LYS A 242 -12.04 -25.46 -11.24
C LYS A 242 -13.02 -25.83 -12.37
N LYS A 243 -12.96 -25.07 -13.46
CA LYS A 243 -13.79 -25.28 -14.66
C LYS A 243 -13.04 -26.04 -15.73
N ASN A 244 -13.73 -26.98 -16.36
CA ASN A 244 -13.21 -27.68 -17.54
C ASN A 244 -12.95 -26.67 -18.66
N GLY A 245 -11.88 -26.91 -19.43
CA GLY A 245 -11.45 -26.01 -20.51
C GLY A 245 -10.62 -24.81 -20.06
N ILE A 246 -10.44 -24.60 -18.76
CA ILE A 246 -9.53 -23.58 -18.21
C ILE A 246 -8.31 -24.27 -17.58
N LYS A 247 -7.12 -23.85 -17.99
CA LYS A 247 -5.86 -24.28 -17.37
C LYS A 247 -5.54 -23.39 -16.17
N TYR A 248 -5.30 -24.01 -15.02
CA TYR A 248 -4.97 -23.34 -13.78
C TYR A 248 -3.48 -23.46 -13.49
N ILE A 249 -2.76 -22.33 -13.42
CA ILE A 249 -1.30 -22.30 -13.33
C ILE A 249 -0.87 -21.62 -12.02
N PRO A 250 -0.19 -22.32 -11.10
CA PRO A 250 0.43 -21.69 -9.94
C PRO A 250 1.65 -20.87 -10.38
N LEU A 251 1.74 -19.61 -9.93
CA LEU A 251 2.85 -18.71 -10.25
C LEU A 251 3.55 -18.23 -8.97
N PRO A 252 4.88 -18.06 -8.99
CA PRO A 252 5.59 -17.43 -7.89
C PRO A 252 5.11 -15.98 -7.68
N SER A 253 5.00 -15.56 -6.42
CA SER A 253 4.51 -14.22 -6.09
C SER A 253 5.42 -13.12 -6.66
N THR A 254 4.82 -12.08 -7.24
CA THR A 254 5.54 -10.90 -7.74
C THR A 254 5.87 -9.87 -6.65
N SER A 255 5.40 -10.11 -5.42
CA SER A 255 5.64 -9.26 -4.26
C SER A 255 7.14 -9.15 -3.92
N PRO A 256 7.59 -8.01 -3.40
CA PRO A 256 8.97 -7.87 -2.89
C PRO A 256 9.30 -8.83 -1.73
N ALA A 257 8.29 -9.41 -1.08
CA ALA A 257 8.50 -10.44 -0.04
C ALA A 257 9.06 -11.75 -0.61
N ASN A 258 8.89 -12.01 -1.92
CA ASN A 258 9.41 -13.20 -2.57
C ASN A 258 10.88 -12.99 -3.00
N THR A 259 11.81 -13.22 -2.07
CA THR A 259 13.26 -13.12 -2.31
C THR A 259 13.88 -14.44 -2.81
N GLY A 260 13.14 -15.54 -2.79
CA GLY A 260 13.65 -16.89 -3.10
C GLY A 260 13.82 -17.21 -4.59
N ILE A 261 13.44 -16.28 -5.48
CA ILE A 261 13.55 -16.48 -6.94
C ILE A 261 14.08 -15.23 -7.63
N ASN A 262 15.12 -15.39 -8.44
CA ASN A 262 15.70 -14.31 -9.24
C ASN A 262 14.74 -13.90 -10.38
N PHE A 263 15.06 -12.79 -11.05
CA PHE A 263 14.17 -12.21 -12.07
C PHE A 263 14.02 -13.08 -13.32
N ASP A 264 15.09 -13.71 -13.80
CA ASP A 264 15.04 -14.51 -15.02
C ASP A 264 14.26 -15.81 -14.79
N ASN A 265 14.46 -16.45 -13.64
CA ASN A 265 13.74 -17.67 -13.27
C ASN A 265 12.26 -17.42 -13.07
N ILE A 266 11.86 -16.32 -12.42
CA ILE A 266 10.42 -16.00 -12.30
C ILE A 266 9.81 -15.71 -13.66
N CYS A 267 10.52 -15.01 -14.56
CA CYS A 267 10.06 -14.82 -15.94
C CYS A 267 9.91 -16.16 -16.68
N ASN A 268 10.87 -17.08 -16.54
CA ASN A 268 10.79 -18.42 -17.15
C ASN A 268 9.54 -19.18 -16.72
N VAL A 269 9.22 -19.17 -15.42
CA VAL A 269 7.99 -19.81 -14.91
C VAL A 269 6.75 -19.09 -15.42
N TRP A 270 6.75 -17.76 -15.41
CA TRP A 270 5.60 -16.97 -15.88
C TRP A 270 5.33 -17.11 -17.38
N ARG A 271 6.32 -17.46 -18.22
CA ARG A 271 6.08 -17.71 -19.66
C ARG A 271 5.09 -18.85 -19.92
N GLN A 272 4.87 -19.77 -18.97
CA GLN A 272 3.91 -20.87 -19.11
C GLN A 272 2.45 -20.39 -19.28
N ILE A 273 2.14 -19.14 -18.91
CA ILE A 273 0.80 -18.56 -19.16
C ILE A 273 0.59 -18.18 -20.63
N LEU A 274 1.67 -18.07 -21.42
CA LEU A 274 1.60 -17.69 -22.84
C LEU A 274 1.58 -18.90 -23.77
N THR A 275 1.92 -20.08 -23.27
CA THR A 275 1.92 -21.32 -24.03
C THR A 275 0.53 -21.93 -24.01
N GLU A 276 -0.12 -21.95 -25.17
CA GLU A 276 -1.35 -22.72 -25.43
C GLU A 276 -1.09 -24.23 -25.29
#